data_AF-A0A353Q9Z0-F1
#
_entry.id   AF-A0A353Q9Z0-F1
#
_cell.length_a   1.000
_cell.length_b   1.000
_cell.length_c   1.000
_cell.angle_alpha   90.00
_cell.angle_beta   90.00
_cell.angle_gamma   90.00
#
_symmetry.space_group_name_H-M   'P 1'
#
loop_
_entity.id
_entity.type
_entity.pdbx_description
1 polymer ?
#
loop_
_entity_poly.entity_id
_entity_poly.type
_entity_poly.pdbx_seq_one_letter_code
_entity_poly.pdbx_strand_id
1 'polypeptide(L)'
;MPKIVHWAEKLDKGKKFNREITDIKHLILDENSNWHRFADSLFTDIDKGVRQTLAENFFVSTILSRKQLEANKRKYDCNIPWAILMDPTTACNLKCIGCWAAEYGHRMSMDYDTLDHIILQAKQLGTHFFLYTGGEPLMRKKDIIRLCEKHNDCMFLSFTNGTLINESFADEMLRVKNFVPAISLEGFQQATDSRRGRGTFKAVQRAMKILKERKLLFGNSCCYTRANAEVIGSEEYFD
;
A
#
# COMPACT_ATOMS: atom_id res chain seq x y z
N MET A 1 10.71 -19.82 -2.55
CA MET A 1 11.36 -18.78 -3.39
C MET A 1 11.63 -19.16 -4.86
N PRO A 2 12.34 -20.27 -5.19
CA PRO A 2 12.86 -20.50 -6.55
C PRO A 2 11.79 -20.59 -7.66
N LYS A 3 10.60 -21.06 -7.31
CA LYS A 3 9.46 -21.17 -8.23
C LYS A 3 8.94 -19.79 -8.68
N ILE A 4 8.98 -18.76 -7.83
CA ILE A 4 8.47 -17.41 -8.19
C ILE A 4 9.37 -16.75 -9.23
N VAL A 5 10.68 -16.81 -9.00
CA VAL A 5 11.67 -16.30 -9.96
C VAL A 5 11.50 -16.99 -11.32
N HIS A 6 11.33 -18.32 -11.31
CA HIS A 6 11.08 -19.07 -12.53
C HIS A 6 9.78 -18.66 -13.25
N TRP A 7 8.70 -18.37 -12.50
CA TRP A 7 7.46 -17.85 -13.09
C TRP A 7 7.64 -16.44 -13.66
N ALA A 8 8.40 -15.56 -12.98
CA ALA A 8 8.70 -14.21 -13.48
C ALA A 8 9.47 -14.26 -14.80
N GLU A 9 10.51 -15.10 -14.90
CA GLU A 9 11.26 -15.33 -16.14
C GLU A 9 10.34 -15.84 -17.27
N LYS A 10 9.39 -16.73 -16.95
CA LYS A 10 8.45 -17.30 -17.94
C LYS A 10 7.38 -16.31 -18.41
N LEU A 11 7.00 -15.36 -17.56
CA LEU A 11 6.02 -14.32 -17.86
C LEU A 11 6.64 -13.15 -18.65
N ASP A 12 7.93 -12.89 -18.50
CA ASP A 12 8.68 -11.93 -19.33
C ASP A 12 9.07 -12.52 -20.71
N LYS A 13 8.06 -12.93 -21.50
CA LYS A 13 8.26 -13.51 -22.84
C LYS A 13 8.97 -12.57 -23.82
N GLY A 14 9.06 -11.28 -23.52
CA GLY A 14 9.77 -10.27 -24.31
C GLY A 14 11.20 -9.98 -23.84
N LYS A 15 11.67 -10.65 -22.76
CA LYS A 15 12.96 -10.37 -22.08
C LYS A 15 13.16 -8.89 -21.74
N LYS A 16 12.08 -8.14 -21.53
CA LYS A 16 12.14 -6.68 -21.30
C LYS A 16 12.70 -6.33 -19.93
N PHE A 17 12.64 -7.26 -18.98
CA PHE A 17 13.06 -7.07 -17.59
C PHE A 17 14.10 -8.13 -17.16
N ASN A 18 14.78 -8.75 -18.13
CA ASN A 18 15.65 -9.90 -17.87
C ASN A 18 16.79 -9.56 -16.90
N ARG A 19 17.35 -8.34 -17.02
CA ARG A 19 18.42 -7.86 -16.15
C ARG A 19 17.92 -7.65 -14.73
N GLU A 20 16.80 -6.96 -14.57
CA GLU A 20 16.16 -6.70 -13.28
C GLU A 20 15.74 -8.01 -12.57
N ILE A 21 15.18 -8.96 -13.32
CA ILE A 21 14.82 -10.29 -12.80
C ILE A 21 16.07 -11.05 -12.34
N THR A 22 17.17 -10.95 -13.09
CA THR A 22 18.45 -11.60 -12.75
C THR A 22 19.08 -10.97 -11.51
N ASP A 23 19.10 -9.64 -11.41
CA ASP A 23 19.63 -8.92 -10.25
C ASP A 23 18.82 -9.23 -8.98
N ILE A 24 17.48 -9.21 -9.08
CA ILE A 24 16.58 -9.58 -7.98
C ILE A 24 16.79 -11.06 -7.58
N LYS A 25 16.97 -11.95 -8.55
CA LYS A 25 17.26 -13.37 -8.29
C LYS A 25 18.55 -13.55 -7.49
N HIS A 26 19.62 -12.83 -7.84
CA HIS A 26 20.87 -12.90 -7.09
C HIS A 26 20.70 -12.40 -5.66
N LEU A 27 20.01 -11.27 -5.46
CA LEU A 27 19.76 -10.70 -4.13
C LEU A 27 18.87 -11.58 -3.24
N ILE A 28 17.90 -12.28 -3.83
CA ILE A 28 16.97 -13.15 -3.11
C ILE A 28 17.55 -14.56 -2.88
N LEU A 29 18.50 -15.02 -3.70
CA LEU A 29 19.12 -16.34 -3.51
C LEU A 29 20.34 -16.32 -2.58
N ASP A 30 20.94 -15.16 -2.32
CA ASP A 30 22.00 -15.01 -1.33
C ASP A 30 21.42 -15.05 0.09
N GLU A 31 21.60 -16.17 0.79
CA GLU A 31 21.08 -16.40 2.15
C GLU A 31 21.59 -15.37 3.19
N ASN A 32 22.72 -14.70 2.92
CA ASN A 32 23.25 -13.64 3.80
C ASN A 32 22.68 -12.25 3.49
N SER A 33 21.89 -12.11 2.44
CA SER A 33 21.32 -10.83 2.01
C SER A 33 20.07 -10.46 2.81
N ASN A 34 19.93 -9.18 3.15
CA ASN A 34 18.71 -8.63 3.75
C ASN A 34 17.48 -8.87 2.85
N TRP A 35 17.68 -8.93 1.53
CA TRP A 35 16.63 -9.20 0.56
C TRP A 35 16.14 -10.65 0.59
N HIS A 36 17.01 -11.61 0.90
CA HIS A 36 16.61 -12.99 1.14
C HIS A 36 15.75 -13.08 2.40
N ARG A 37 16.22 -12.49 3.51
CA ARG A 37 15.45 -12.44 4.78
C ARG A 37 14.09 -11.79 4.60
N PHE A 38 14.04 -10.67 3.86
CA PHE A 38 12.78 -9.99 3.52
C PHE A 38 11.88 -10.86 2.63
N ALA A 39 12.42 -11.52 1.61
CA ALA A 39 11.63 -12.37 0.73
C ALA A 39 11.06 -13.59 1.47
N ASP A 40 11.82 -14.19 2.39
CA ASP A 40 11.34 -15.27 3.24
C ASP A 40 10.29 -14.81 4.24
N SER A 41 10.46 -13.64 4.86
CA SER A 41 9.48 -13.07 5.79
C SER A 41 8.12 -12.86 5.11
N LEU A 42 8.11 -12.51 3.81
CA LEU A 42 6.88 -12.44 3.04
C LEU A 42 6.13 -13.78 2.96
N PHE A 43 6.76 -14.93 3.16
CA PHE A 43 6.09 -16.24 3.18
C PHE A 43 5.75 -16.73 4.59
N THR A 44 6.55 -16.38 5.60
CA THR A 44 6.38 -16.83 6.99
C THR A 44 5.48 -15.92 7.82
N ASP A 45 5.60 -14.61 7.59
CA ASP A 45 5.05 -13.56 8.45
C ASP A 45 3.75 -13.00 7.90
N ILE A 46 3.40 -13.33 6.66
CA ILE A 46 2.15 -12.89 6.01
C ILE A 46 1.17 -14.06 5.85
N ASP A 47 -0.09 -13.81 6.17
CA ASP A 47 -1.17 -14.78 6.08
C ASP A 47 -1.26 -15.40 4.68
N LYS A 48 -1.54 -16.71 4.62
CA LYS A 48 -1.59 -17.43 3.33
C LYS A 48 -2.67 -16.86 2.41
N GLY A 49 -3.84 -16.53 2.94
CA GLY A 49 -4.94 -15.95 2.18
C GLY A 49 -4.57 -14.56 1.66
N VAL A 50 -3.95 -13.72 2.50
CA VAL A 50 -3.45 -12.41 2.08
C VAL A 50 -2.42 -12.55 0.95
N ARG A 51 -1.43 -13.44 1.08
CA ARG A 51 -0.44 -13.68 0.01
C ARG A 51 -1.07 -14.14 -1.29
N GLN A 52 -2.07 -15.02 -1.20
CA GLN A 52 -2.79 -15.51 -2.37
C GLN A 52 -3.56 -14.38 -3.06
N THR A 53 -4.33 -13.58 -2.30
CA THR A 53 -5.07 -12.43 -2.84
C THR A 53 -4.12 -11.39 -3.46
N LEU A 54 -2.98 -11.09 -2.82
CA LEU A 54 -1.97 -10.20 -3.38
C LEU A 54 -1.45 -10.71 -4.73
N ALA A 55 -1.14 -11.99 -4.83
CA ALA A 55 -0.65 -12.60 -6.07
C ALA A 55 -1.72 -12.63 -7.17
N GLU A 56 -2.96 -12.99 -6.82
CA GLU A 56 -4.10 -13.02 -7.73
C GLU A 56 -4.42 -11.64 -8.27
N ASN A 57 -4.52 -10.63 -7.41
CA ASN A 57 -4.85 -9.27 -7.84
C ASN A 57 -3.69 -8.60 -8.57
N PHE A 58 -2.44 -8.89 -8.22
CA PHE A 58 -1.28 -8.46 -9.01
C PHE A 58 -1.29 -9.09 -10.42
N PHE A 59 -1.69 -10.36 -10.53
CA PHE A 59 -1.84 -11.03 -11.81
C PHE A 59 -2.97 -10.40 -12.64
N VAL A 60 -4.12 -10.09 -12.02
CA VAL A 60 -5.21 -9.34 -12.66
C VAL A 60 -4.71 -7.99 -13.15
N SER A 61 -4.15 -7.16 -12.27
CA SER A 61 -3.74 -5.80 -12.59
C SER A 61 -2.67 -5.71 -13.68
N THR A 62 -1.73 -6.66 -13.70
CA THR A 62 -0.50 -6.54 -14.50
C THR A 62 -0.52 -7.37 -15.77
N ILE A 63 -1.28 -8.48 -15.79
CA ILE A 63 -1.28 -9.43 -16.91
C ILE A 63 -2.63 -9.44 -17.61
N LEU A 64 -3.73 -9.66 -16.89
CA LEU A 64 -5.06 -9.74 -17.52
C LEU A 64 -5.51 -8.38 -18.02
N SER A 65 -5.45 -7.36 -17.16
CA SER A 65 -5.96 -6.03 -17.49
C SER A 65 -5.03 -5.24 -18.40
N ARG A 66 -3.78 -5.69 -18.62
CA ARG A 66 -2.83 -5.04 -19.53
C ARG A 66 -3.33 -4.99 -20.98
N LYS A 67 -3.97 -6.06 -21.47
CA LYS A 67 -4.52 -6.06 -22.83
C LYS A 67 -5.64 -5.03 -22.97
N GLN A 68 -6.54 -4.98 -21.99
CA GLN A 68 -7.64 -4.01 -21.93
C GLN A 68 -7.12 -2.58 -21.84
N LEU A 69 -6.16 -2.34 -20.96
CA LEU A 69 -5.52 -1.04 -20.75
C LEU A 69 -4.82 -0.55 -22.03
N GLU A 70 -4.06 -1.40 -22.72
CA GLU A 70 -3.42 -1.03 -23.99
C GLU A 70 -4.44 -0.83 -25.15
N ALA A 71 -5.51 -1.62 -25.19
CA ALA A 71 -6.59 -1.42 -26.16
C ALA A 71 -7.32 -0.09 -25.94
N ASN A 72 -7.62 0.24 -24.69
CA ASN A 72 -8.28 1.49 -24.34
C ASN A 72 -7.38 2.71 -24.57
N LYS A 73 -6.06 2.62 -24.30
CA LYS A 73 -5.10 3.68 -24.63
C LYS A 73 -5.14 4.04 -26.11
N ARG A 74 -5.16 3.02 -26.99
CA ARG A 74 -5.27 3.22 -28.44
C ARG A 74 -6.63 3.76 -28.85
N LYS A 75 -7.70 3.26 -28.23
CA LYS A 75 -9.08 3.67 -28.53
C LYS A 75 -9.33 5.14 -28.21
N TYR A 76 -8.87 5.61 -27.06
CA TYR A 76 -9.12 6.96 -26.56
C TYR A 76 -7.98 7.94 -26.88
N ASP A 77 -6.92 7.47 -27.52
CA ASP A 77 -5.70 8.24 -27.84
C ASP A 77 -5.17 9.01 -26.62
N CYS A 78 -5.16 8.36 -25.46
CA CYS A 78 -4.75 8.95 -24.20
C CYS A 78 -4.06 7.92 -23.29
N ASN A 79 -3.23 8.42 -22.37
CA ASN A 79 -2.62 7.55 -21.38
C ASN A 79 -3.65 7.13 -20.34
N ILE A 80 -3.68 5.83 -20.02
CA ILE A 80 -4.51 5.27 -18.96
C ILE A 80 -3.61 4.89 -17.80
N PRO A 81 -3.84 5.44 -16.59
CA PRO A 81 -2.98 5.20 -15.45
C PRO A 81 -3.14 3.75 -14.96
N TRP A 82 -2.04 3.10 -14.64
CA TRP A 82 -2.05 1.75 -14.07
C TRP A 82 -2.56 1.72 -12.62
N ALA A 83 -2.54 2.87 -11.95
CA ALA A 83 -2.99 3.10 -10.59
C ALA A 83 -3.70 4.44 -10.46
N ILE A 84 -4.73 4.52 -9.62
CA ILE A 84 -5.42 5.79 -9.33
C ILE A 84 -5.25 6.11 -7.84
N LEU A 85 -4.82 7.34 -7.57
CA LEU A 85 -4.77 7.90 -6.23
C LEU A 85 -6.02 8.73 -5.97
N MET A 86 -6.67 8.47 -4.84
CA MET A 86 -7.98 9.00 -4.48
C MET A 86 -7.99 9.45 -3.02
N ASP A 87 -8.68 10.55 -2.75
CA ASP A 87 -8.82 11.09 -1.39
C ASP A 87 -10.27 10.88 -0.91
N PRO A 88 -10.56 9.83 -0.11
CA PRO A 88 -11.93 9.59 0.35
C PRO A 88 -12.48 10.73 1.19
N THR A 89 -11.58 11.44 1.89
CA THR A 89 -11.91 12.57 2.75
C THR A 89 -10.69 13.46 2.99
N THR A 90 -10.95 14.74 3.22
CA THR A 90 -9.99 15.71 3.77
C THR A 90 -9.97 15.71 5.30
N ALA A 91 -10.92 15.05 5.96
CA ALA A 91 -10.93 14.96 7.41
C ALA A 91 -9.72 14.17 7.92
N CYS A 92 -9.06 14.68 8.96
CA CYS A 92 -7.93 14.02 9.62
C CYS A 92 -8.05 14.20 11.13
N ASN A 93 -7.64 13.17 11.88
CA ASN A 93 -7.60 13.21 13.34
C ASN A 93 -6.27 13.77 13.90
N LEU A 94 -5.33 14.16 13.03
CA LEU A 94 -4.05 14.81 13.38
C LEU A 94 -3.94 16.19 12.70
N LYS A 95 -2.95 16.99 13.13
CA LYS A 95 -2.61 18.31 12.56
C LYS A 95 -1.10 18.42 12.35
N CYS A 96 -0.56 17.59 11.45
CA CYS A 96 0.87 17.47 11.26
C CYS A 96 1.51 18.76 10.72
N ILE A 97 2.72 19.09 11.17
CA ILE A 97 3.50 20.22 10.67
C ILE A 97 3.87 19.97 9.19
N GLY A 98 3.63 20.97 8.34
CA GLY A 98 3.91 20.90 6.90
C GLY A 98 3.00 19.95 6.11
N CYS A 99 1.79 19.68 6.61
CA CYS A 99 0.82 18.83 5.93
C CYS A 99 0.02 19.63 4.90
N TRP A 100 0.18 19.31 3.62
CA TRP A 100 -0.61 19.91 2.54
C TRP A 100 -2.12 19.66 2.74
N ALA A 101 -2.53 18.46 3.17
CA ALA A 101 -3.94 18.12 3.37
C ALA A 101 -4.63 18.94 4.47
N ALA A 102 -3.87 19.42 5.48
CA ALA A 102 -4.42 20.28 6.53
C ALA A 102 -4.84 21.66 5.99
N GLU A 103 -4.30 22.09 4.84
CA GLU A 103 -4.59 23.40 4.23
C GLU A 103 -5.92 23.42 3.47
N TYR A 104 -6.43 22.26 3.03
CA TYR A 104 -7.70 22.14 2.28
C TYR A 104 -8.96 22.15 3.17
N GLY A 105 -8.81 22.28 4.49
CA GLY A 105 -9.89 22.11 5.46
C GLY A 105 -10.22 20.64 5.74
N HIS A 106 -11.39 20.36 6.31
CA HIS A 106 -11.77 19.02 6.82
C HIS A 106 -13.19 18.59 6.40
N ARG A 107 -13.79 19.25 5.42
CA ARG A 107 -15.23 19.11 5.10
C ARG A 107 -15.50 18.47 3.75
N MET A 108 -14.48 18.28 2.91
CA MET A 108 -14.66 17.64 1.61
C MET A 108 -14.53 16.13 1.77
N SER A 109 -15.55 15.41 1.35
CA SER A 109 -15.59 13.94 1.37
C SER A 109 -16.42 13.44 0.19
N MET A 110 -15.92 12.44 -0.52
CA MET A 110 -16.72 11.73 -1.52
C MET A 110 -17.65 10.75 -0.82
N ASP A 111 -18.89 10.62 -1.27
CA ASP A 111 -19.76 9.56 -0.79
C ASP A 111 -19.31 8.18 -1.32
N TYR A 112 -19.89 7.13 -0.74
CA TYR A 112 -19.55 5.76 -1.11
C TYR A 112 -19.83 5.47 -2.59
N ASP A 113 -20.97 5.96 -3.12
CA ASP A 113 -21.40 5.67 -4.48
C ASP A 113 -20.48 6.34 -5.51
N THR A 114 -19.98 7.54 -5.22
CA THR A 114 -18.97 8.22 -6.03
C THR A 114 -17.67 7.43 -6.08
N LEU A 115 -17.16 7.00 -4.91
CA LEU A 115 -15.93 6.21 -4.82
C LEU A 115 -16.06 4.88 -5.59
N ASP A 116 -17.19 4.19 -5.40
CA ASP A 116 -17.52 2.95 -6.09
C ASP A 116 -17.60 3.14 -7.61
N HIS A 117 -18.27 4.21 -8.06
CA HIS A 117 -18.41 4.51 -9.48
C HIS A 117 -17.06 4.79 -10.15
N ILE A 118 -16.16 5.53 -9.49
CA ILE A 118 -14.80 5.76 -9.98
C ILE A 118 -14.05 4.43 -10.16
N ILE A 119 -14.14 3.53 -9.18
CA ILE A 119 -13.48 2.21 -9.25
C ILE A 119 -14.07 1.38 -10.41
N LEU A 120 -15.38 1.37 -10.60
CA LEU A 120 -16.03 0.68 -11.72
C LEU A 120 -15.55 1.20 -13.07
N GLN A 121 -15.49 2.52 -13.24
CA GLN A 121 -14.98 3.15 -14.47
C GLN A 121 -13.50 2.81 -14.71
N ALA A 122 -12.69 2.89 -13.66
CA ALA A 122 -11.27 2.55 -13.71
C ALA A 122 -11.04 1.09 -14.14
N LYS A 123 -11.83 0.14 -13.62
CA LYS A 123 -11.78 -1.27 -14.02
C LYS A 123 -12.15 -1.48 -15.49
N GLN A 124 -13.14 -0.73 -16.01
CA GLN A 124 -13.47 -0.77 -17.44
C GLN A 124 -12.32 -0.27 -18.33
N LEU A 125 -11.46 0.59 -17.78
CA LEU A 125 -10.24 1.07 -18.43
C LEU A 125 -9.05 0.11 -18.26
N GLY A 126 -9.12 -0.84 -17.32
CA GLY A 126 -8.06 -1.82 -17.02
C GLY A 126 -7.21 -1.47 -15.81
N THR A 127 -7.64 -0.53 -14.97
CA THR A 127 -6.96 -0.12 -13.73
C THR A 127 -7.56 -0.84 -12.52
N HIS A 128 -6.72 -1.55 -11.76
CA HIS A 128 -7.13 -2.34 -10.59
C HIS A 128 -6.33 -2.04 -9.31
N PHE A 129 -5.43 -1.06 -9.36
CA PHE A 129 -4.64 -0.64 -8.21
C PHE A 129 -5.07 0.76 -7.76
N PHE A 130 -5.47 0.90 -6.50
CA PHE A 130 -5.98 2.14 -5.95
C PHE A 130 -5.17 2.54 -4.72
N LEU A 131 -4.84 3.82 -4.66
CA LEU A 131 -4.08 4.44 -3.58
C LEU A 131 -5.01 5.41 -2.84
N TYR A 132 -5.07 5.32 -1.52
CA TYR A 132 -5.81 6.28 -0.69
C TYR A 132 -4.86 7.23 0.04
N THR A 133 -5.14 8.53 -0.06
CA THR A 133 -4.50 9.59 0.73
C THR A 133 -5.56 10.61 1.18
N GLY A 134 -5.24 11.90 1.23
CA GLY A 134 -6.12 12.97 1.68
C GLY A 134 -5.77 13.40 3.10
N GLY A 135 -6.80 13.62 3.93
CA GLY A 135 -6.63 13.81 5.36
C GLY A 135 -6.15 12.51 6.03
N GLU A 136 -7.07 11.74 6.60
CA GLU A 136 -6.82 10.38 7.06
C GLU A 136 -7.88 9.45 6.45
N PRO A 137 -7.53 8.57 5.48
CA PRO A 137 -8.46 7.64 4.85
C PRO A 137 -9.27 6.82 5.86
N LEU A 138 -8.64 6.38 6.96
CA LEU A 138 -9.30 5.53 7.95
C LEU A 138 -10.38 6.24 8.77
N MET A 139 -10.56 7.56 8.61
CA MET A 139 -11.78 8.24 9.06
C MET A 139 -13.02 7.68 8.35
N ARG A 140 -12.86 7.11 7.15
CA ARG A 140 -13.89 6.40 6.36
C ARG A 140 -13.68 4.89 6.31
N LYS A 141 -13.06 4.29 7.33
CA LYS A 141 -12.71 2.86 7.33
C LYS A 141 -13.84 1.89 6.97
N LYS A 142 -15.08 2.18 7.37
CA LYS A 142 -16.25 1.34 7.03
C LYS A 142 -16.52 1.31 5.52
N ASP A 143 -16.47 2.46 4.87
CA ASP A 143 -16.66 2.56 3.42
C ASP A 143 -15.49 1.90 2.68
N ILE A 144 -14.26 2.14 3.14
CA ILE A 144 -13.06 1.53 2.56
C ILE A 144 -13.15 -0.01 2.58
N ILE A 145 -13.53 -0.61 3.72
CA ILE A 145 -13.70 -2.07 3.81
C ILE A 145 -14.81 -2.55 2.88
N ARG A 146 -15.93 -1.82 2.79
CA ARG A 146 -17.03 -2.15 1.89
C ARG A 146 -16.63 -2.05 0.41
N LEU A 147 -15.73 -1.13 0.05
CA LEU A 147 -15.15 -1.05 -1.30
C LEU A 147 -14.19 -2.22 -1.55
N CYS A 148 -13.34 -2.56 -0.57
CA CYS A 148 -12.42 -3.70 -0.64
C CYS A 148 -13.17 -5.02 -0.89
N GLU A 149 -14.28 -5.21 -0.17
CA GLU A 149 -15.16 -6.38 -0.31
C GLU A 149 -15.87 -6.44 -1.66
N LYS A 150 -16.41 -5.30 -2.15
CA LYS A 150 -17.10 -5.23 -3.43
C LYS A 150 -16.16 -5.40 -4.63
N HIS A 151 -14.94 -4.91 -4.53
CA HIS A 151 -13.92 -4.94 -5.58
C HIS A 151 -12.74 -5.82 -5.17
N ASN A 152 -13.04 -7.08 -4.86
CA ASN A 152 -12.06 -8.06 -4.37
C ASN A 152 -10.97 -8.43 -5.40
N ASP A 153 -11.18 -8.10 -6.68
CA ASP A 153 -10.23 -8.19 -7.79
C ASP A 153 -9.29 -6.98 -7.91
N CYS A 154 -9.44 -6.01 -7.01
CA CYS A 154 -8.59 -4.83 -6.92
C CYS A 154 -7.71 -4.87 -5.68
N MET A 155 -6.62 -4.11 -5.73
CA MET A 155 -5.73 -3.88 -4.59
C MET A 155 -5.84 -2.43 -4.12
N PHE A 156 -5.94 -2.26 -2.81
CA PHE A 156 -6.07 -0.97 -2.15
C PHE A 156 -4.88 -0.73 -1.22
N LEU A 157 -4.07 0.28 -1.52
CA LEU A 157 -3.02 0.75 -0.61
C LEU A 157 -3.46 2.06 0.01
N SER A 158 -3.30 2.23 1.32
CA SER A 158 -3.69 3.47 2.00
C SER A 158 -2.52 4.07 2.74
N PHE A 159 -2.16 5.31 2.38
CA PHE A 159 -1.33 6.14 3.24
C PHE A 159 -2.14 6.52 4.48
N THR A 160 -1.67 6.13 5.65
CA THR A 160 -2.40 6.35 6.91
C THR A 160 -1.42 6.79 8.00
N ASN A 161 -1.90 7.59 8.95
CA ASN A 161 -1.17 7.90 10.17
C ASN A 161 -1.15 6.73 11.17
N GLY A 162 -1.88 5.65 10.90
CA GLY A 162 -1.89 4.41 11.69
C GLY A 162 -2.65 4.49 13.02
N THR A 163 -3.03 5.67 13.49
CA THR A 163 -3.63 5.86 14.82
C THR A 163 -5.00 5.21 14.98
N LEU A 164 -5.71 5.02 13.87
CA LEU A 164 -7.07 4.44 13.81
C LEU A 164 -7.07 2.92 13.55
N ILE A 165 -5.89 2.30 13.41
CA ILE A 165 -5.75 0.86 13.31
C ILE A 165 -5.87 0.27 14.72
N ASN A 166 -6.90 -0.56 14.88
CA ASN A 166 -7.17 -1.34 16.07
C ASN A 166 -7.45 -2.80 15.67
N GLU A 167 -7.67 -3.65 16.67
CA GLU A 167 -7.91 -5.08 16.52
C GLU A 167 -9.06 -5.36 15.56
N SER A 168 -10.23 -4.74 15.81
CA SER A 168 -11.42 -4.92 14.99
C SER A 168 -11.21 -4.50 13.53
N PHE A 169 -10.50 -3.39 13.27
CA PHE A 169 -10.21 -2.98 11.91
C PHE A 169 -9.22 -3.93 11.23
N ALA A 170 -8.22 -4.41 11.95
CA ALA A 170 -7.26 -5.38 11.43
C ALA A 170 -7.93 -6.74 11.14
N ASP A 171 -8.94 -7.15 11.92
CA ASP A 171 -9.73 -8.35 11.63
C ASP A 171 -10.52 -8.19 10.31
N GLU A 172 -11.10 -7.01 10.06
CA GLU A 172 -11.73 -6.70 8.76
C GLU A 172 -10.72 -6.68 7.61
N MET A 173 -9.50 -6.16 7.82
CA MET A 173 -8.43 -6.23 6.81
C MET A 173 -8.09 -7.68 6.47
N LEU A 174 -8.00 -8.56 7.47
CA LEU A 174 -7.73 -9.99 7.27
C LEU A 174 -8.89 -10.70 6.56
N ARG A 175 -10.12 -10.24 6.76
CA ARG A 175 -11.29 -10.73 6.05
C ARG A 175 -11.25 -10.39 4.56
N VAL A 176 -10.98 -9.13 4.21
CA VAL A 176 -10.99 -8.66 2.80
C VAL A 176 -9.70 -8.94 2.03
N LYS A 177 -8.55 -9.02 2.72
CA LYS A 177 -7.23 -9.46 2.23
C LYS A 177 -6.56 -8.61 1.15
N ASN A 178 -7.26 -7.63 0.58
CA ASN A 178 -6.78 -6.78 -0.51
C ASN A 178 -6.53 -5.31 -0.09
N PHE A 179 -6.39 -5.05 1.22
CA PHE A 179 -6.07 -3.73 1.76
C PHE A 179 -4.70 -3.74 2.46
N VAL A 180 -3.83 -2.78 2.11
CA VAL A 180 -2.46 -2.66 2.64
C VAL A 180 -2.20 -1.24 3.15
N PRO A 181 -1.97 -1.02 4.45
CA PRO A 181 -1.62 0.29 4.96
C PRO A 181 -0.13 0.59 4.74
N ALA A 182 0.16 1.79 4.23
CA ALA A 182 1.45 2.43 4.29
C ALA A 182 1.44 3.44 5.46
N ILE A 183 2.00 3.03 6.59
CA ILE A 183 1.94 3.75 7.85
C ILE A 183 2.96 4.88 7.84
N SER A 184 2.50 6.07 8.16
CA SER A 184 3.37 7.24 8.20
C SER A 184 4.21 7.27 9.47
N LEU A 185 5.54 7.27 9.32
CA LEU A 185 6.50 7.23 10.42
C LEU A 185 7.76 8.02 10.04
N GLU A 186 8.15 9.03 10.83
CA GLU A 186 9.25 9.96 10.50
C GLU A 186 10.58 9.60 11.15
N GLY A 187 10.70 8.40 11.71
CA GLY A 187 11.82 8.02 12.57
C GLY A 187 11.31 7.55 13.93
N PHE A 188 12.22 7.50 14.91
CA PHE A 188 11.88 7.21 16.30
C PHE A 188 10.94 8.25 16.93
N GLN A 189 10.58 8.04 18.19
CA GLN A 189 9.55 8.81 18.89
C GLN A 189 9.71 10.32 18.77
N GLN A 190 10.92 10.85 18.97
CA GLN A 190 11.15 12.29 18.89
C GLN A 190 10.85 12.85 17.49
N ALA A 191 11.37 12.21 16.43
CA ALA A 191 11.19 12.65 15.06
C ALA A 191 9.71 12.59 14.65
N THR A 192 9.04 11.47 14.94
CA THR A 192 7.61 11.27 14.63
C THR A 192 6.71 12.23 15.41
N ASP A 193 6.85 12.31 16.74
CA ASP A 193 5.97 13.11 17.56
C ASP A 193 6.16 14.62 17.33
N SER A 194 7.39 15.07 17.03
CA SER A 194 7.68 16.49 16.77
C SER A 194 6.91 17.04 15.57
N ARG A 195 6.62 16.20 14.57
CA ARG A 195 5.87 16.59 13.39
C ARG A 195 4.38 16.25 13.50
N ARG A 196 4.06 15.05 13.97
CA ARG A 196 2.69 14.50 13.90
C ARG A 196 1.86 14.70 15.15
N GLY A 197 2.50 15.12 16.25
CA GLY A 197 1.88 15.30 17.56
C GLY A 197 2.27 14.21 18.54
N ARG A 198 2.32 14.58 19.82
CA ARG A 198 2.74 13.72 20.94
C ARG A 198 1.92 12.44 21.01
N GLY A 199 2.59 11.30 21.13
CA GLY A 199 1.98 9.98 21.26
C GLY A 199 1.70 9.27 19.93
N THR A 200 1.95 9.92 18.79
CA THR A 200 1.73 9.32 17.47
C THR A 200 2.63 8.10 17.26
N PHE A 201 3.90 8.20 17.64
CA PHE A 201 4.84 7.08 17.52
C PHE A 201 4.35 5.83 18.26
N LYS A 202 3.87 5.98 19.50
CA LYS A 202 3.33 4.87 20.29
C LYS A 202 2.06 4.27 19.66
N ALA A 203 1.21 5.11 19.09
CA ALA A 203 0.02 4.65 18.37
C ALA A 203 0.40 3.85 17.11
N VAL A 204 1.41 4.30 16.36
CA VAL A 204 1.97 3.58 15.21
C VAL A 204 2.58 2.25 15.63
N GLN A 205 3.40 2.21 16.69
CA GLN A 205 3.95 0.96 17.21
C GLN A 205 2.85 -0.04 17.59
N ARG A 206 1.78 0.42 18.23
CA ARG A 206 0.60 -0.42 18.54
C ARG A 206 -0.04 -0.95 17.26
N ALA A 207 -0.27 -0.11 16.26
CA ALA A 207 -0.83 -0.52 14.98
C ALA A 207 0.04 -1.58 14.29
N MET A 208 1.35 -1.34 14.19
CA MET A 208 2.29 -2.30 13.60
C MET A 208 2.28 -3.64 14.35
N LYS A 209 2.21 -3.62 15.69
CA LYS A 209 2.09 -4.84 16.50
C LYS A 209 0.81 -5.62 16.16
N ILE A 210 -0.34 -4.94 16.15
CA ILE A 210 -1.65 -5.53 15.83
C ILE A 210 -1.64 -6.19 14.44
N LEU A 211 -1.02 -5.53 13.46
CA LEU A 211 -0.91 -6.04 12.09
C LEU A 211 0.02 -7.25 11.99
N LYS A 212 1.18 -7.21 12.67
CA LYS A 212 2.11 -8.35 12.74
C LYS A 212 1.46 -9.58 13.39
N GLU A 213 0.72 -9.40 14.48
CA GLU A 213 0.01 -10.50 15.16
C GLU A 213 -1.01 -11.20 14.25
N ARG A 214 -1.62 -10.45 13.32
CA ARG A 214 -2.58 -10.97 12.32
C ARG A 214 -1.93 -11.35 11.00
N LYS A 215 -0.60 -11.29 10.91
CA LYS A 215 0.15 -11.56 9.69
C LYS A 215 -0.32 -10.74 8.48
N LEU A 216 -0.66 -9.49 8.72
CA LEU A 216 -1.10 -8.55 7.68
C LEU A 216 0.10 -7.80 7.10
N LEU A 217 0.12 -7.65 5.78
CA LEU A 217 1.13 -6.85 5.10
C LEU A 217 0.91 -5.36 5.38
N PHE A 218 1.98 -4.64 5.69
CA PHE A 218 2.01 -3.19 5.79
C PHE A 218 3.40 -2.67 5.42
N GLY A 219 3.49 -1.39 5.13
CA GLY A 219 4.76 -0.70 4.88
C GLY A 219 4.87 0.60 5.66
N ASN A 220 6.04 1.22 5.62
CA ASN A 220 6.27 2.55 6.18
C ASN A 220 6.34 3.58 5.06
N SER A 221 5.75 4.76 5.29
CA SER A 221 5.85 5.93 4.42
C SER A 221 6.50 7.06 5.21
N CYS A 222 7.76 7.34 4.90
CA CYS A 222 8.56 8.33 5.59
C CYS A 222 8.64 9.60 4.74
N CYS A 223 8.27 10.75 5.30
CA CYS A 223 8.53 12.02 4.64
C CYS A 223 9.81 12.64 5.21
N TYR A 224 10.83 12.69 4.36
CA TYR A 224 12.14 13.23 4.66
C TYR A 224 12.10 14.75 4.84
N THR A 225 12.81 15.21 5.86
CA THR A 225 13.05 16.61 6.18
C THR A 225 14.49 16.74 6.67
N ARG A 226 15.01 17.96 6.71
CA ARG A 226 16.32 18.22 7.33
C ARG A 226 16.39 17.74 8.79
N ALA A 227 15.26 17.67 9.50
CA ALA A 227 15.22 17.31 10.91
C ALA A 227 15.27 15.79 11.18
N ASN A 228 14.99 14.94 10.18
CA ASN A 228 14.89 13.50 10.36
C ASN A 228 15.63 12.67 9.30
N ALA A 229 16.28 13.31 8.32
CA ALA A 229 16.99 12.60 7.24
C ALA A 229 18.06 11.63 7.79
N GLU A 230 18.86 12.07 8.78
CA GLU A 230 19.88 11.23 9.41
C GLU A 230 19.28 10.04 10.17
N VAL A 231 18.13 10.25 10.83
CA VAL A 231 17.45 9.20 11.58
C VAL A 231 16.82 8.17 10.65
N ILE A 232 16.13 8.61 9.59
CA ILE A 232 15.50 7.68 8.65
C ILE A 232 16.56 6.97 7.79
N GLY A 233 17.70 7.61 7.55
CA GLY A 233 18.80 7.06 6.75
C GLY A 233 19.74 6.13 7.52
N SER A 234 19.60 6.00 8.84
CA SER A 234 20.50 5.18 9.65
C SER A 234 20.18 3.69 9.52
N GLU A 235 21.22 2.84 9.62
CA GLU A 235 21.05 1.38 9.67
C GLU A 235 20.13 0.96 10.83
N GLU A 236 20.28 1.61 12.00
CA GLU A 236 19.44 1.37 13.18
C GLU A 236 17.93 1.54 12.93
N TYR A 237 17.54 2.40 11.99
CA TYR A 237 16.12 2.60 11.67
C TYR A 237 15.58 1.55 10.68
N PHE A 238 16.45 0.94 9.87
CA PHE A 238 16.10 -0.09 8.90
C PHE A 238 16.16 -1.51 9.47
N ASP A 239 17.01 -1.76 10.47
CA ASP A 239 17.15 -3.05 11.17
C ASP A 239 16.02 -3.32 12.20
#